data_AF-A0A3M1VQ60-F1
#
_entry.id   AF-A0A3M1VQ60-F1
#
_cell.length_a   1.000
_cell.length_b   1.000
_cell.length_c   1.000
_cell.angle_alpha   90.00
_cell.angle_beta   90.00
_cell.angle_gamma   90.00
#
_symmetry.space_group_name_H-M   'P 1'
#
loop_
_entity.id
_entity.type
_entity.pdbx_description
1 polymer ?
#
loop_
_entity_poly.entity_id
_entity_poly.type
_entity_poly.pdbx_seq_one_letter_code
_entity_poly.pdbx_strand_id
1 'polypeptide(L)'
;MSERWPALAAAAALLVAPGTLADGDPLGGEDLVQQVVREERQRERRVLGLAGAGVAYPSKVEASLGALVYTMPAAYDCRNLCRFEGLLVRAEPGLSAGRLGIGYGRVYGGAAGQPAFLHHPHLGLSLEASFLRTWRDAPLSPPVRSFAGLQARVTVIGVRFSAGVYRQVSGGPAEDPWLVTGGIGWGF
;
A
#
# COMPACT_ATOMS: atom_id res chain seq x y z
N MET A 1 -16.99 -2.53 41.36
CA MET A 1 -17.23 -3.69 40.49
C MET A 1 -16.11 -3.71 39.46
N SER A 2 -15.25 -4.71 39.61
CA SER A 2 -13.92 -4.80 39.03
C SER A 2 -13.91 -5.92 38.00
N GLU A 3 -13.92 -5.59 36.72
CA GLU A 3 -13.67 -6.56 35.65
C GLU A 3 -12.20 -6.46 35.22
N ARG A 4 -11.46 -7.49 35.63
CA ARG A 4 -10.10 -7.80 35.22
C ARG A 4 -10.17 -8.48 33.86
N TRP A 5 -9.54 -7.91 32.84
CA TRP A 5 -9.14 -8.66 31.64
C TRP A 5 -7.61 -8.74 31.60
N PRO A 6 -7.05 -9.95 31.50
CA PRO A 6 -5.62 -10.18 31.61
C PRO A 6 -4.88 -9.84 30.31
N ALA A 7 -3.65 -9.38 30.49
CA ALA A 7 -2.64 -9.28 29.46
C ALA A 7 -2.42 -10.63 28.78
N LEU A 8 -2.55 -10.66 27.45
CA LEU A 8 -1.93 -11.68 26.60
C LEU A 8 -0.79 -11.02 25.84
N ALA A 9 0.29 -10.78 26.57
CA ALA A 9 1.63 -10.74 26.01
C ALA A 9 2.11 -12.19 25.89
N ALA A 10 2.00 -12.77 24.70
CA ALA A 10 2.72 -13.98 24.35
C ALA A 10 3.65 -13.64 23.20
N ALA A 11 4.88 -13.30 23.58
CA ALA A 11 6.03 -13.36 22.70
C ALA A 11 6.18 -14.80 22.23
N ALA A 12 6.13 -15.00 20.91
CA ALA A 12 6.76 -16.14 20.27
C ALA A 12 7.66 -15.56 19.18
N ALA A 13 8.83 -15.10 19.63
CA ALA A 13 10.01 -15.08 18.80
C ALA A 13 10.19 -16.52 18.28
N LEU A 14 9.92 -16.73 16.99
CA LEU A 14 10.41 -17.92 16.30
C LEU A 14 11.93 -17.79 16.24
N LEU A 15 12.55 -18.34 17.28
CA LEU A 15 13.93 -18.77 17.30
C LEU A 15 14.17 -19.62 16.05
N VAL A 16 15.05 -19.09 15.22
CA VAL A 16 15.89 -19.85 14.29
C VAL A 16 16.45 -21.04 15.06
N ALA A 17 16.03 -22.25 14.71
CA ALA A 17 16.69 -23.47 15.13
C ALA A 17 17.93 -23.66 14.24
N PRO A 18 19.16 -23.68 14.79
CA PRO A 18 20.32 -24.18 14.08
C PRO A 18 20.46 -25.67 14.39
N GLY A 19 20.10 -26.51 13.44
CA GLY A 19 20.28 -27.96 13.49
C GLY A 19 19.36 -28.57 12.43
N THR A 20 19.82 -29.32 11.44
CA THR A 20 20.95 -30.23 11.38
C THR A 20 21.49 -30.28 9.95
N LEU A 21 22.82 -30.31 9.83
CA LEU A 21 23.60 -30.58 8.63
C LEU A 21 23.08 -31.85 7.94
N ALA A 22 22.36 -31.66 6.84
CA ALA A 22 22.23 -32.68 5.82
C ALA A 22 23.39 -32.47 4.85
N ASP A 23 24.26 -33.47 4.83
CA ASP A 23 25.34 -33.70 3.89
C ASP A 23 24.84 -33.43 2.45
N GLY A 24 25.32 -32.35 1.84
CA GLY A 24 24.79 -31.83 0.59
C GLY A 24 25.85 -31.01 -0.13
N ASP A 25 26.64 -31.73 -0.94
CA ASP A 25 27.51 -31.27 -2.02
C ASP A 25 28.01 -29.81 -1.95
N PRO A 26 29.26 -29.54 -1.50
CA PRO A 26 29.80 -28.18 -1.41
C PRO A 26 29.92 -27.45 -2.76
N LEU A 27 29.76 -28.16 -3.88
CA LEU A 27 29.80 -27.59 -5.22
C LEU A 27 28.44 -27.05 -5.71
N GLY A 28 27.31 -27.42 -5.08
CA GLY A 28 25.98 -26.96 -5.51
C GLY A 28 25.56 -25.61 -4.91
N GLY A 29 26.12 -25.22 -3.76
CA GLY A 29 25.76 -24.00 -3.04
C GLY A 29 26.35 -22.71 -3.64
N GLU A 30 27.61 -22.75 -4.10
CA GLU A 30 28.25 -21.61 -4.76
C GLU A 30 27.60 -21.28 -6.11
N ASP A 31 27.18 -22.32 -6.87
CA ASP A 31 26.47 -22.16 -8.14
C ASP A 31 25.06 -21.57 -7.96
N LEU A 32 24.34 -21.94 -6.90
CA LEU A 32 23.03 -21.38 -6.56
C LEU A 32 23.11 -19.90 -6.18
N VAL A 33 24.11 -19.53 -5.37
CA VAL A 33 24.34 -18.12 -5.00
C VAL A 33 24.74 -17.30 -6.22
N GLN A 34 25.63 -17.82 -7.07
CA GLN A 34 26.00 -17.19 -8.34
C GLN A 34 24.80 -17.03 -9.29
N GLN A 35 23.91 -18.02 -9.34
CA GLN A 35 22.71 -17.98 -10.17
C GLN A 35 21.72 -16.91 -9.67
N VAL A 36 21.47 -16.84 -8.36
CA VAL A 36 20.60 -15.80 -7.76
C VAL A 36 21.19 -14.40 -7.99
N VAL A 37 22.50 -14.22 -7.82
CA VAL A 37 23.17 -12.93 -8.06
C VAL A 37 23.08 -12.51 -9.53
N ARG A 38 23.18 -13.45 -10.47
CA ARG A 38 22.99 -13.17 -11.91
C ARG A 38 21.54 -12.81 -12.23
N GLU A 39 20.57 -13.52 -11.64
CA GLU A 39 19.14 -13.22 -11.82
C GLU A 39 18.75 -11.86 -11.23
N GLU A 40 19.30 -11.48 -10.06
CA GLU A 40 19.05 -10.16 -9.47
C GLU A 40 19.67 -9.03 -10.29
N ARG A 41 20.83 -9.24 -10.93
CA ARG A 41 21.43 -8.24 -11.83
C ARG A 41 20.58 -7.93 -13.06
N GLN A 42 19.68 -8.83 -13.46
CA GLN A 42 18.81 -8.64 -14.63
C GLN A 42 17.44 -8.04 -14.30
N ARG A 43 17.19 -7.73 -13.02
CA ARG A 43 15.95 -7.11 -12.56
C ARG A 43 16.07 -5.59 -12.61
N GLU A 44 15.36 -4.98 -13.55
CA GLU A 44 15.25 -3.53 -13.62
C GLU A 44 14.16 -3.03 -12.67
N ARG A 45 14.50 -2.04 -11.84
CA ARG A 45 13.50 -1.29 -11.08
C ARG A 45 12.83 -0.29 -12.00
N ARG A 46 11.52 -0.35 -12.08
CA ARG A 46 10.70 0.57 -12.88
C ARG A 46 9.68 1.26 -11.97
N VAL A 47 9.27 2.44 -12.40
CA VAL A 47 8.26 3.25 -11.69
C VAL A 47 7.04 3.37 -12.57
N LEU A 48 5.87 3.05 -12.01
CA LEU A 48 4.58 3.25 -12.65
C LEU A 48 3.82 4.38 -11.95
N GLY A 49 3.51 5.43 -12.71
CA GLY A 49 2.67 6.52 -12.27
C GLY A 49 1.19 6.11 -12.23
N LEU A 50 0.51 6.58 -11.18
CA LEU A 50 -0.87 6.25 -10.87
C LEU A 50 -1.59 7.56 -10.56
N ALA A 51 -2.78 7.75 -11.14
CA ALA A 51 -3.57 8.94 -10.92
C ALA A 51 -5.05 8.58 -10.81
N GLY A 52 -5.81 9.44 -10.15
CA GLY A 52 -7.24 9.25 -9.96
C GLY A 52 -7.88 10.41 -9.23
N ALA A 53 -9.20 10.35 -9.12
CA ALA A 53 -9.99 11.30 -8.35
C ALA A 53 -11.19 10.58 -7.73
N GLY A 54 -11.74 11.11 -6.65
CA GLY A 54 -12.88 10.48 -6.01
C GLY A 54 -13.46 11.30 -4.88
N VAL A 55 -14.35 10.63 -4.15
CA VAL A 55 -14.93 11.15 -2.93
C VAL A 55 -14.62 10.21 -1.76
N ALA A 56 -14.23 10.78 -0.63
CA ALA A 56 -13.89 10.02 0.57
C ALA A 56 -14.23 10.80 1.83
N TYR A 57 -14.59 10.08 2.88
CA TYR A 57 -14.73 10.65 4.21
C TYR A 57 -13.37 10.63 4.93
N PRO A 58 -12.90 11.73 5.56
CA PRO A 58 -13.52 13.05 5.70
C PRO A 58 -13.12 14.09 4.63
N SER A 59 -12.42 13.70 3.56
CA SER A 59 -11.86 14.59 2.53
C SER A 59 -12.89 15.30 1.63
N LYS A 60 -14.13 14.81 1.56
CA LYS A 60 -15.17 15.15 0.57
C LYS A 60 -14.71 14.78 -0.83
N VAL A 61 -14.16 15.71 -1.61
CA VAL A 61 -13.58 15.46 -2.94
C VAL A 61 -12.06 15.42 -2.82
N GLU A 62 -11.42 14.41 -3.41
CA GLU A 62 -9.97 14.25 -3.42
C GLU A 62 -9.44 13.91 -4.81
N ALA A 63 -8.24 14.41 -5.12
CA ALA A 63 -7.41 13.93 -6.21
C ALA A 63 -6.39 12.94 -5.64
N SER A 64 -5.87 12.05 -6.46
CA SER A 64 -4.86 11.07 -6.06
C SER A 64 -3.74 10.98 -7.08
N LEU A 65 -2.51 10.95 -6.56
CA LEU A 65 -1.29 10.73 -7.31
C LEU A 65 -0.45 9.69 -6.57
N GLY A 66 0.06 8.71 -7.29
CA GLY A 66 0.88 7.66 -6.71
C GLY A 66 1.97 7.16 -7.64
N ALA A 67 2.96 6.51 -7.06
CA ALA A 67 4.06 5.86 -7.76
C ALA A 67 4.21 4.45 -7.21
N LEU A 68 4.12 3.45 -8.09
CA LEU A 68 4.43 2.06 -7.79
C LEU A 68 5.84 1.74 -8.29
N VAL A 69 6.76 1.49 -7.38
CA VAL A 69 8.10 0.99 -7.69
C VAL A 69 8.05 -0.53 -7.71
N TYR A 70 8.16 -1.10 -8.89
CA TYR A 70 8.08 -2.54 -9.11
C TYR A 70 9.35 -3.05 -9.78
N THR A 71 9.53 -4.37 -9.73
CA THR A 71 10.66 -5.05 -10.35
C THR A 71 10.13 -6.07 -11.35
N MET A 72 10.64 -6.05 -12.58
CA MET A 72 10.19 -6.94 -13.65
C MET A 72 11.40 -7.50 -14.42
N PRO A 73 11.37 -8.78 -14.83
CA PRO A 73 12.40 -9.33 -15.71
C PRO A 73 12.40 -8.61 -17.06
N ALA A 74 13.58 -8.29 -17.60
CA ALA A 74 13.71 -7.58 -18.88
C ALA A 74 13.10 -8.37 -20.08
N ALA A 75 13.01 -9.69 -19.98
CA ALA A 75 12.49 -10.57 -21.02
C ALA A 75 10.98 -10.91 -20.89
N TYR A 76 10.24 -10.24 -20.01
CA TYR A 76 8.84 -10.58 -19.75
C TYR A 76 7.90 -10.03 -20.84
N ASP A 77 7.50 -10.88 -21.80
CA ASP A 77 6.52 -10.55 -22.86
C ASP A 77 5.09 -10.63 -22.31
N CYS A 78 4.53 -9.49 -21.90
CA CYS A 78 3.13 -9.40 -21.52
C CYS A 78 2.24 -9.21 -22.75
N ARG A 79 1.73 -10.30 -23.35
CA ARG A 79 0.79 -10.17 -24.48
C ARG A 79 -0.65 -9.81 -24.09
N ASN A 80 -1.07 -10.08 -22.85
CA ASN A 80 -2.47 -9.90 -22.42
C ASN A 80 -2.62 -9.07 -21.13
N LEU A 81 -2.08 -9.54 -20.01
CA LEU A 81 -2.20 -8.89 -18.69
C LEU A 81 -0.85 -8.89 -17.98
N CYS A 82 -0.28 -7.70 -17.74
CA CYS A 82 0.88 -7.56 -16.86
C CYS A 82 0.43 -7.49 -15.41
N ARG A 83 1.20 -8.13 -14.52
CA ARG A 83 1.12 -7.94 -13.07
C ARG A 83 2.27 -7.05 -12.64
N PHE A 84 1.94 -5.91 -12.05
CA PHE A 84 2.89 -5.00 -11.43
C PHE A 84 2.71 -5.08 -9.93
N GLU A 85 3.77 -5.39 -9.18
CA GLU A 85 3.71 -5.40 -7.72
C GLU A 85 4.96 -4.84 -7.09
N GLY A 86 4.79 -4.11 -5.99
CA GLY A 86 5.90 -3.46 -5.34
C GLY A 86 5.50 -2.38 -4.35
N LEU A 87 6.48 -1.53 -4.03
CA LEU A 87 6.32 -0.43 -3.09
C LEU A 87 5.45 0.66 -3.73
N LEU A 88 4.45 1.11 -3.00
CA LEU A 88 3.52 2.16 -3.41
C LEU A 88 3.70 3.37 -2.50
N VAL A 89 3.85 4.55 -3.09
CA VAL A 89 3.75 5.83 -2.40
C VAL A 89 2.61 6.62 -3.02
N ARG A 90 1.80 7.28 -2.20
CA ARG A 90 0.59 7.97 -2.65
C ARG A 90 0.36 9.27 -1.89
N ALA A 91 -0.10 10.28 -2.61
CA ALA A 91 -0.57 11.54 -2.08
C ALA A 91 -1.98 11.83 -2.57
N GLU A 92 -2.86 12.23 -1.66
CA GLU A 92 -4.26 12.51 -1.95
C GLU A 92 -4.69 13.83 -1.30
N PRO A 93 -4.55 14.96 -2.00
CA PRO A 93 -5.13 16.21 -1.56
C PRO A 93 -6.65 16.22 -1.77
N GLY A 94 -7.40 16.61 -0.73
CA GLY A 94 -8.84 16.81 -0.80
C GLY A 94 -9.29 18.15 -0.23
N LEU A 95 -10.59 18.44 -0.33
CA LEU A 95 -11.14 19.74 0.04
C LEU A 95 -11.06 20.03 1.54
N SER A 96 -11.32 19.02 2.37
CA SER A 96 -11.33 19.12 3.85
C SER A 96 -10.30 18.23 4.54
N ALA A 97 -9.55 17.44 3.79
CA ALA A 97 -8.46 16.64 4.32
C ALA A 97 -7.48 16.25 3.23
N GLY A 98 -6.28 15.88 3.62
CA GLY A 98 -5.27 15.33 2.73
C GLY A 98 -4.57 14.16 3.36
N ARG A 99 -4.13 13.25 2.50
CA ARG A 99 -3.55 11.97 2.90
C ARG A 99 -2.23 11.73 2.21
N LEU A 100 -1.30 11.15 2.95
CA LEU A 100 -0.04 10.61 2.44
C LEU A 100 0.06 9.15 2.87
N GLY A 101 0.37 8.26 1.94
CA GLY A 101 0.43 6.82 2.16
C GLY A 101 1.70 6.21 1.60
N ILE A 102 2.21 5.20 2.30
CA ILE A 102 3.26 4.30 1.81
C ILE A 102 2.86 2.86 2.13
N GLY A 103 3.09 1.96 1.19
CA GLY A 103 2.69 0.57 1.37
C GLY A 103 3.09 -0.32 0.23
N TYR A 104 2.32 -1.40 0.07
CA TYR A 104 2.53 -2.36 -0.99
C TYR A 104 1.29 -2.44 -1.86
N GLY A 105 1.49 -2.47 -3.17
CA GLY A 105 0.42 -2.52 -4.16
C GLY A 105 0.66 -3.60 -5.21
N ARG A 106 -0.44 -4.12 -5.74
CA ARG A 106 -0.48 -4.98 -6.91
C ARG A 106 -1.50 -4.43 -7.91
N VAL A 107 -1.10 -4.33 -9.17
CA VAL A 107 -1.94 -3.81 -10.26
C VAL A 107 -1.85 -4.75 -11.45
N TYR A 108 -3.00 -5.06 -12.03
CA TYR A 108 -3.14 -5.82 -13.26
C TYR A 108 -3.64 -4.88 -14.35
N GLY A 109 -2.91 -4.79 -15.46
CA GLY A 109 -3.21 -3.88 -16.55
C GLY A 109 -2.66 -4.36 -17.90
N GLY A 110 -3.20 -3.78 -18.97
CA GLY A 110 -2.73 -4.03 -20.34
C GLY A 110 -1.31 -3.49 -20.55
N ALA A 111 -0.54 -4.21 -21.36
CA ALA A 111 0.92 -4.04 -21.45
C ALA A 111 1.42 -3.28 -22.69
N ALA A 112 0.56 -2.80 -23.57
CA ALA A 112 1.00 -2.29 -24.86
C ALA A 112 1.74 -0.94 -24.74
N GLY A 113 3.08 -0.98 -24.71
CA GLY A 113 3.96 0.18 -24.97
C GLY A 113 4.43 1.01 -23.77
N GLN A 114 4.30 0.50 -22.54
CA GLN A 114 4.72 1.09 -21.25
C GLN A 114 4.76 2.64 -21.18
N PRO A 115 3.61 3.34 -21.28
CA PRO A 115 3.55 4.72 -20.83
C PRO A 115 3.93 4.79 -19.34
N ALA A 116 4.58 5.89 -18.93
CA ALA A 116 4.94 6.12 -17.53
C ALA A 116 3.72 6.17 -16.58
N PHE A 117 2.49 6.19 -17.11
CA PHE A 117 1.23 6.23 -16.37
C PHE A 117 0.26 5.13 -16.81
N LEU A 118 -0.36 4.48 -15.83
CA LEU A 118 -1.40 3.47 -16.08
C LEU A 118 -2.78 4.14 -16.13
N HIS A 119 -3.36 4.27 -17.33
CA HIS A 119 -4.68 4.89 -17.50
C HIS A 119 -5.86 3.92 -17.31
N HIS A 120 -5.65 2.60 -17.46
CA HIS A 120 -6.72 1.59 -17.43
C HIS A 120 -6.35 0.37 -16.58
N PRO A 121 -6.25 0.52 -15.23
CA PRO A 121 -6.13 -0.63 -14.34
C PRO A 121 -7.39 -1.49 -14.41
N HIS A 122 -7.21 -2.80 -14.69
CA HIS A 122 -8.31 -3.76 -14.67
C HIS A 122 -8.61 -4.22 -13.25
N LEU A 123 -7.56 -4.52 -12.49
CA LEU A 123 -7.63 -4.90 -11.09
C LEU A 123 -6.46 -4.28 -10.32
N GLY A 124 -6.75 -3.69 -9.18
CA GLY A 124 -5.74 -3.12 -8.28
C GLY A 124 -6.03 -3.53 -6.84
N LEU A 125 -4.99 -3.83 -6.07
CA LEU A 125 -5.08 -4.05 -4.63
C LEU A 125 -3.92 -3.33 -3.96
N SER A 126 -4.16 -2.54 -2.92
CA SER A 126 -3.08 -2.01 -2.09
C SER A 126 -3.42 -2.00 -0.61
N LEU A 127 -2.38 -2.08 0.20
CA LEU A 127 -2.43 -1.86 1.64
C LEU A 127 -1.32 -0.88 2.03
N GLU A 128 -1.70 0.22 2.67
CA GLU A 128 -0.83 1.36 2.94
C GLU A 128 -0.92 1.80 4.40
N ALA A 129 0.23 2.07 5.01
CA ALA A 129 0.31 2.92 6.19
C ALA A 129 0.14 4.37 5.74
N SER A 130 -0.76 5.10 6.40
CA SER A 130 -1.17 6.42 5.93
C SER A 130 -1.30 7.43 7.06
N PHE A 131 -0.95 8.66 6.72
CA PHE A 131 -1.13 9.84 7.54
C PHE A 131 -2.22 10.70 6.91
N LEU A 132 -3.23 11.05 7.70
CA LEU A 132 -4.37 11.86 7.28
C LEU A 132 -4.37 13.14 8.11
N ARG A 133 -4.35 14.28 7.43
CA ARG A 133 -4.49 15.60 8.04
C ARG A 133 -5.80 16.22 7.60
N THR A 134 -6.66 16.58 8.54
CA THR A 134 -7.90 17.31 8.25
C THR A 134 -7.72 18.81 8.43
N TRP A 135 -8.47 19.60 7.67
CA TRP A 135 -8.49 21.06 7.70
C TRP A 135 -9.88 21.60 7.32
N ARG A 136 -10.13 22.90 7.59
CA ARG A 136 -11.41 23.58 7.27
C ARG A 136 -12.62 22.84 7.85
N ASP A 137 -13.76 22.82 7.14
CA ASP A 137 -15.05 22.24 7.53
C ASP A 137 -15.10 20.71 7.36
N ALA A 138 -14.08 20.02 7.89
CA ALA A 138 -14.12 18.58 8.03
C ALA A 138 -15.28 18.21 8.98
N PRO A 139 -16.08 17.17 8.67
CA PRO A 139 -17.19 16.71 9.51
C PRO A 139 -16.70 15.95 10.75
N LEU A 140 -15.79 16.57 11.50
CA LEU A 140 -15.14 16.08 12.72
C LEU A 140 -15.07 17.24 13.72
N SER A 141 -15.17 16.97 15.02
CA SER A 141 -15.13 18.00 16.06
C SER A 141 -14.08 17.69 17.14
N PRO A 142 -12.91 18.36 17.18
CA PRO A 142 -12.53 19.50 16.35
C PRO A 142 -12.21 19.16 14.87
N PRO A 143 -12.36 20.14 13.95
CA PRO A 143 -12.19 19.92 12.51
C PRO A 143 -10.73 19.73 12.07
N VAL A 144 -9.78 20.30 12.80
CA VAL A 144 -8.36 20.31 12.45
C VAL A 144 -7.63 19.27 13.31
N ARG A 145 -7.44 18.06 12.77
CA ARG A 145 -6.79 16.93 13.46
C ARG A 145 -5.83 16.19 12.55
N SER A 146 -4.96 15.38 13.15
CA SER A 146 -4.08 14.47 12.42
C SER A 146 -4.30 13.05 12.89
N PHE A 147 -4.28 12.12 11.95
CA PHE A 147 -4.50 10.71 12.17
C PHE A 147 -3.42 9.89 11.48
N ALA A 148 -3.07 8.74 12.06
CA ALA A 148 -2.20 7.75 11.45
C ALA A 148 -2.89 6.38 11.48
N GLY A 149 -2.75 5.61 10.41
CA GLY A 149 -3.55 4.40 10.27
C GLY A 149 -3.17 3.54 9.08
N LEU A 150 -4.06 2.61 8.79
CA LEU A 150 -3.97 1.70 7.65
C LEU A 150 -5.11 1.96 6.68
N GLN A 151 -4.82 1.85 5.39
CA GLN A 151 -5.81 1.96 4.33
C GLN A 151 -5.63 0.85 3.31
N ALA A 152 -6.72 0.16 3.01
CA ALA A 152 -6.82 -0.79 1.93
C ALA A 152 -7.54 -0.16 0.74
N ARG A 153 -7.10 -0.48 -0.47
CA ARG A 153 -7.77 -0.06 -1.71
C ARG A 153 -7.92 -1.23 -2.67
N VAL A 154 -9.04 -1.21 -3.38
CA VAL A 154 -9.33 -2.14 -4.46
C VAL A 154 -9.80 -1.35 -5.67
N THR A 155 -9.20 -1.57 -6.82
CA THR A 155 -9.65 -0.99 -8.10
C THR A 155 -10.18 -2.11 -8.97
N VAL A 156 -11.37 -1.96 -9.53
CA VAL A 156 -11.98 -2.90 -10.49
C VAL A 156 -12.46 -2.09 -11.70
N ILE A 157 -11.89 -2.37 -12.87
CA ILE A 157 -12.26 -1.75 -14.16
C ILE A 157 -12.29 -0.21 -14.03
N GLY A 158 -11.20 0.36 -13.53
CA GLY A 158 -11.05 1.81 -13.33
C GLY A 158 -11.83 2.43 -12.17
N VAL A 159 -12.69 1.68 -11.47
CA VAL A 159 -13.40 2.16 -10.26
C VAL A 159 -12.64 1.75 -9.02
N ARG A 160 -12.31 2.71 -8.17
CA ARG A 160 -11.53 2.53 -6.94
C ARG A 160 -12.43 2.60 -5.72
N PHE A 161 -12.31 1.60 -4.85
CA PHE A 161 -12.90 1.57 -3.52
C PHE A 161 -11.78 1.63 -2.48
N SER A 162 -12.02 2.35 -1.39
CA SER A 162 -11.06 2.48 -0.30
C SER A 162 -11.75 2.36 1.05
N ALA A 163 -11.07 1.72 1.98
CA ALA A 163 -11.47 1.63 3.38
C ALA A 163 -10.23 1.77 4.26
N GLY A 164 -10.36 2.46 5.39
CA GLY A 164 -9.23 2.68 6.28
C GLY A 164 -9.66 2.88 7.72
N VAL A 165 -8.73 2.59 8.63
CA VAL A 165 -8.90 2.80 10.06
C VAL A 165 -7.69 3.58 10.56
N TYR A 166 -7.96 4.65 11.29
CA TYR A 166 -6.93 5.55 11.78
C TYR A 166 -7.11 5.84 13.26
N ARG A 167 -6.00 6.10 13.92
CA ARG A 167 -5.95 6.61 15.28
C ARG A 167 -5.49 8.06 15.25
N GLN A 168 -6.15 8.90 16.03
CA GLN A 168 -5.76 10.29 16.21
C GLN A 168 -4.38 10.37 16.86
N VAL A 169 -3.51 11.18 16.27
CA VAL A 169 -2.17 11.47 16.79
C VAL A 169 -2.04 12.91 17.27
N SER A 170 -2.87 13.83 16.77
CA SER A 170 -2.92 15.21 17.29
C SER A 170 -4.27 15.90 16.99
N GLY A 171 -4.53 17.01 17.68
CA GLY A 171 -5.73 17.85 17.47
C GLY A 171 -6.70 17.96 18.65
N GLY A 172 -6.22 17.85 19.89
CA GLY A 172 -7.02 18.01 21.11
C GLY A 172 -7.74 16.74 21.60
N PRO A 173 -8.39 16.77 22.77
CA PRO A 173 -9.16 15.64 23.28
C PRO A 173 -10.31 15.32 22.31
N ALA A 174 -10.51 14.03 22.06
CA ALA A 174 -11.59 13.52 21.23
C ALA A 174 -12.39 12.50 22.02
N GLU A 175 -13.71 12.51 21.85
CA GLU A 175 -14.59 11.48 22.41
C GLU A 175 -14.27 10.10 21.81
N ASP A 176 -14.01 10.06 20.49
CA ASP A 176 -13.50 8.89 19.80
C ASP A 176 -12.12 9.19 19.17
N PRO A 177 -11.04 8.53 19.62
CA PRO A 177 -9.73 8.67 19.01
C PRO A 177 -9.58 7.87 17.72
N TRP A 178 -10.54 7.02 17.36
CA TRP A 178 -10.52 6.23 16.14
C TRP A 178 -11.38 6.86 15.04
N LEU A 179 -10.94 6.67 13.80
CA LEU A 179 -11.61 7.16 12.61
C LEU A 179 -11.67 6.04 11.59
N VAL A 180 -12.88 5.63 11.21
CA VAL A 180 -13.11 4.76 10.06
C VAL A 180 -13.40 5.64 8.85
N THR A 181 -12.67 5.38 7.77
CA THR A 181 -12.80 6.12 6.51
C THR A 181 -13.24 5.18 5.41
N GLY A 182 -14.02 5.70 4.47
CA GLY A 182 -14.38 5.02 3.24
C GLY A 182 -14.44 6.00 2.09
N GLY A 183 -14.23 5.51 0.87
CA GLY A 183 -14.30 6.33 -0.33
C GLY A 183 -14.43 5.53 -1.60
N ILE A 184 -14.91 6.20 -2.64
CA ILE A 184 -15.07 5.70 -4.00
C ILE A 184 -14.51 6.70 -4.99
N GLY A 185 -13.90 6.24 -6.08
CA GLY A 185 -13.36 7.11 -7.12
C GLY A 185 -13.07 6.40 -8.43
N TRP A 186 -12.41 7.11 -9.31
CA TRP A 186 -11.95 6.64 -10.62
C TRP A 186 -10.42 6.70 -10.68
N GLY A 187 -9.82 5.73 -11.35
CA GLY A 187 -8.37 5.56 -11.40
C GLY A 187 -7.84 4.64 -10.30
N PHE A 188 -6.66 4.95 -9.77
CA PHE A 188 -5.95 4.07 -8.84
C PHE A 188 -5.85 4.59 -7.40
#